data_AF-A0A9E7THW5-F1
#
_entry.id   AF-A0A9E7THW5-F1
#
_cell.length_a   1.000
_cell.length_b   1.000
_cell.length_c   1.000
_cell.angle_alpha   90.00
_cell.angle_beta   90.00
_cell.angle_gamma   90.00
#
_symmetry.space_group_name_H-M   'P 1'
#
loop_
_entity.id
_entity.type
_entity.pdbx_description
1 polymer ?
#
loop_
_entity_poly.entity_id
_entity_poly.type
_entity_poly.pdbx_seq_one_letter_code
_entity_poly.pdbx_strand_id
1 'polypeptide(L)' 'MVVNYLAKKMGPAANDLVKDVCKKAGFSYSALSPENMGAFADCFEVEASKYLSEKDIKFTSGVIRKLK' A
#
# COMPACT_ATOMS: atom_id res chain seq x y z
N MET A 1 -6.58 0.34 8.15
CA MET A 1 -5.55 -0.46 8.86
C MET A 1 -4.18 -0.42 8.18
N VAL A 2 -4.09 -0.66 6.86
CA VAL A 2 -2.84 -0.63 6.08
C VAL A 2 -2.04 0.67 6.25
N VAL A 3 -2.68 1.82 6.19
CA VAL A 3 -1.99 3.12 6.29
C VAL A 3 -1.43 3.38 7.67
N ASN A 4 -2.12 2.93 8.73
CA ASN A 4 -1.57 3.04 10.10
C ASN A 4 -0.35 2.14 10.29
N TYR A 5 -0.34 0.97 9.64
CA TYR A 5 0.80 0.07 9.67
C TYR A 5 1.98 0.62 8.87
N LEU A 6 1.72 1.10 7.65
CA LEU A 6 2.69 1.78 6.81
C LEU A 6 3.23 3.05 7.48
N ALA A 7 2.36 3.86 8.11
CA ALA A 7 2.75 5.06 8.82
C ALA A 7 3.64 4.76 10.04
N LYS A 8 3.47 3.61 10.69
CA LYS A 8 4.40 3.16 11.74
C LYS A 8 5.79 2.78 11.21
N LYS A 9 5.88 2.27 9.98
CA LYS A 9 7.12 1.80 9.34
C LYS A 9 7.87 2.90 8.58
N MET A 10 7.14 3.72 7.84
CA MET A 10 7.70 4.76 6.95
C MET A 10 7.45 6.19 7.45
N GLY A 11 6.73 6.35 8.57
CA GLY A 11 6.37 7.66 9.10
C GLY A 11 5.38 8.41 8.17
N PRO A 12 5.44 9.75 8.11
CA PRO A 12 4.49 10.54 7.31
C PRO A 12 4.55 10.24 5.80
N ALA A 13 5.68 9.73 5.29
CA ALA A 13 5.84 9.35 3.89
C ALA A 13 4.91 8.20 3.45
N ALA A 14 4.40 7.40 4.39
CA ALA A 14 3.40 6.38 4.12
C ALA A 14 2.11 6.95 3.50
N ASN A 15 1.71 8.15 3.94
CA ASN A 15 0.43 8.72 3.53
C ASN A 15 0.51 9.25 2.10
N ASP A 16 1.64 9.85 1.73
CA ASP A 16 1.95 10.22 0.34
C ASP A 16 2.05 8.99 -0.55
N LEU A 17 2.78 7.95 -0.13
CA LEU A 17 2.90 6.70 -0.88
C LEU A 17 1.53 6.07 -1.14
N VAL A 18 0.67 6.01 -0.13
CA VAL A 18 -0.67 5.43 -0.27
C VAL A 18 -1.55 6.27 -1.18
N LYS A 19 -1.46 7.62 -1.12
CA LYS A 19 -2.17 8.50 -2.04
C LYS A 19 -1.71 8.30 -3.48
N ASP A 20 -0.40 8.18 -3.70
CA ASP A 20 0.17 7.97 -5.04
C ASP A 20 -0.24 6.61 -5.62
N VAL A 21 -0.15 5.56 -4.80
CA VAL A 21 -0.60 4.21 -5.15
C VAL A 21 -2.10 4.17 -5.43
N CYS A 22 -2.95 4.81 -4.60
CA CYS A 22 -4.39 4.91 -4.85
C CYS A 22 -4.69 5.63 -6.16
N LYS A 23 -4.02 6.76 -6.42
CA LYS A 23 -4.18 7.55 -7.64
C LYS A 23 -3.80 6.75 -8.89
N LYS A 24 -2.71 5.99 -8.85
CA LYS A 24 -2.28 5.13 -9.96
C LYS A 24 -3.17 3.92 -10.18
N ALA A 25 -3.67 3.35 -9.09
CA ALA A 25 -4.57 2.23 -9.17
C ALA A 25 -5.99 2.66 -9.62
N GLY A 26 -6.26 3.97 -9.66
CA GLY A 26 -7.53 4.52 -10.18
C GLY A 26 -8.65 4.52 -9.14
N PHE A 27 -8.32 4.42 -7.85
CA PHE A 27 -9.30 4.38 -6.77
C PHE A 27 -9.08 5.53 -5.80
N SER A 28 -10.17 6.08 -5.26
CA SER A 28 -10.07 6.99 -4.12
C SER A 28 -9.61 6.24 -2.88
N TYR A 29 -8.85 6.90 -2.00
CA TYR A 29 -8.45 6.34 -0.71
C TYR A 29 -9.65 5.85 0.13
N SER A 30 -10.80 6.52 -0.01
CA SER A 30 -12.07 6.14 0.62
C SER A 30 -12.77 4.93 -0.03
N ALA A 31 -12.29 4.47 -1.19
CA ALA A 31 -12.79 3.31 -1.94
C ALA A 31 -11.87 2.07 -1.80
N LEU A 32 -10.95 2.09 -0.82
CA LEU A 32 -10.14 0.94 -0.41
C LEU A 32 -11.03 -0.11 0.28
N SER A 33 -11.74 -0.86 -0.53
CA SER A 33 -12.51 -2.05 -0.14
C SER A 33 -11.65 -3.32 -0.31
N PRO A 34 -11.95 -4.41 0.43
CA PRO A 34 -11.25 -5.69 0.30
C PRO A 34 -11.24 -6.24 -1.14
N GLU A 35 -12.23 -5.90 -1.95
CA GLU A 35 -12.31 -6.24 -3.38
C GLU A 35 -11.18 -5.61 -4.21
N ASN A 36 -10.74 -4.41 -3.83
CA ASN A 36 -9.74 -3.61 -4.54
C ASN A 36 -8.35 -3.67 -3.88
N MET A 37 -8.24 -4.30 -2.70
CA MET A 37 -6.99 -4.44 -1.96
C MET A 37 -5.94 -5.28 -2.71
N GLY A 38 -6.37 -6.22 -3.56
CA GLY A 38 -5.46 -6.97 -4.42
C GLY A 38 -4.72 -6.06 -5.40
N ALA A 39 -5.47 -5.27 -6.18
CA ALA A 39 -4.90 -4.30 -7.12
C ALA A 39 -4.06 -3.23 -6.41
N PHE A 40 -4.48 -2.81 -5.21
CA PHE A 40 -3.69 -1.90 -4.39
C PHE A 40 -2.34 -2.52 -3.94
N ALA A 41 -2.32 -3.80 -3.56
CA ALA A 41 -1.08 -4.48 -3.20
C ALA A 41 -0.10 -4.56 -4.37
N ASP A 42 -0.58 -4.92 -5.57
CA ASP A 42 0.26 -4.99 -6.78
C ASP A 42 0.82 -3.61 -7.17
N CYS A 43 0.01 -2.55 -7.14
CA CYS A 43 0.52 -1.20 -7.37
C CYS A 43 1.47 -0.72 -6.26
N PHE A 44 1.21 -1.13 -5.01
CA PHE A 44 2.08 -0.83 -3.88
C PHE A 44 3.45 -1.48 -4.06
N GLU A 45 3.54 -2.74 -4.51
CA GLU A 45 4.84 -3.40 -4.71
C GLU A 45 5.72 -2.66 -5.73
N VAL A 46 5.11 -2.18 -6.81
CA VAL A 46 5.82 -1.44 -7.87
C VAL A 46 6.34 -0.08 -7.38
N GLU A 47 5.54 0.70 -6.65
CA GLU A 47 6.00 2.00 -6.14
C GLU A 47 6.90 1.87 -4.92
N ALA A 48 6.56 0.99 -3.98
CA ALA A 48 7.37 0.74 -2.81
C ALA A 48 8.76 0.20 -3.18
N SER A 49 8.92 -0.50 -4.31
CA SER A 49 10.23 -0.92 -4.83
C SER A 49 11.26 0.19 -4.99
N LYS A 50 10.83 1.46 -5.10
CA LYS A 50 11.74 2.60 -5.24
C LYS A 50 12.21 3.15 -3.89
N TYR A 51 11.50 2.83 -2.81
CA TYR A 51 11.68 3.47 -1.50
C TYR A 51 11.95 2.46 -0.37
N LEU A 52 11.58 1.20 -0.55
CA LEU A 52 11.68 0.12 0.42
C LEU A 52 12.49 -1.05 -0.14
N SER A 53 13.04 -1.85 0.75
CA SER A 53 13.66 -3.13 0.40
C SER A 53 12.60 -4.18 0.07
N GLU A 54 12.91 -5.13 -0.82
CA GLU A 54 12.02 -6.24 -1.21
C GLU A 54 11.38 -6.99 -0.02
N LYS A 55 12.11 -7.12 1.09
CA LYS A 55 11.59 -7.74 2.32
C LYS A 55 10.39 -6.99 2.90
N ASP A 56 10.49 -5.67 3.01
CA ASP A 56 9.42 -4.83 3.55
C ASP A 56 8.24 -4.73 2.60
N ILE A 57 8.52 -4.79 1.29
CA ILE A 57 7.52 -4.77 0.23
C ILE A 57 6.67 -6.04 0.28
N LYS A 58 7.31 -7.22 0.20
CA LYS A 58 6.62 -8.53 0.28
C LYS A 58 5.87 -8.72 1.59
N PHE A 59 6.42 -8.21 2.69
CA PHE A 59 5.75 -8.26 3.97
C PHE A 59 4.48 -7.40 3.95
N THR A 60 4.60 -6.14 3.50
CA THR A 60 3.47 -5.20 3.48
C THR A 60 2.39 -5.61 2.48
N SER A 61 2.78 -6.04 1.27
CA SER A 61 1.84 -6.54 0.26
C SER A 61 1.13 -7.81 0.75
N GLY A 62 1.82 -8.70 1.45
CA GLY A 62 1.24 -9.88 2.09
C GLY A 62 0.24 -9.51 3.19
N VAL A 63 0.51 -8.47 3.98
CA VAL A 63 -0.43 -7.95 4.99
C VAL A 63 -1.66 -7.30 4.33
N ILE A 64 -1.46 -6.51 3.27
CA ILE A 64 -2.55 -5.91 2.47
C ILE A 64 -3.44 -7.02 1.89
N ARG A 65 -2.86 -8.06 1.28
CA ARG A 65 -3.60 -9.19 0.70
C ARG A 65 -4.34 -10.04 1.75
N LYS A 66 -3.85 -10.09 3.00
CA LYS A 66 -4.49 -10.80 4.12
C LYS A 66 -5.61 -10.02 4.80
N LEU A 67 -5.78 -8.73 4.49
CA LEU A 67 -6.88 -7.90 4.99
C LEU A 67 -8.16 -8.02 4.13
N LYS A 68 -8.19 -9.02 3.24
CA LYS A 68 -9.35 -9.42 2.45
C LYS A 68 -10.42 -10.08 3.31
#